data_AF-A0A8D2NAR0-F1
#
_entry.id   AF-A0A8D2NAR0-F1
#
_cell.length_a   1.000
_cell.length_b   1.000
_cell.length_c   1.000
_cell.angle_alpha   90.00
_cell.angle_beta   90.00
_cell.angle_gamma   90.00
#
_symmetry.space_group_name_H-M   'P 1'
#
loop_
_entity.id
_entity.type
_entity.pdbx_description
1 polymer ?
#
loop_
_entity_poly.entity_id
_entity_poly.type
_entity_poly.pdbx_seq_one_letter_code
_entity_poly.pdbx_strand_id
1 'polypeptide(L)'
;MAPEVVRGEAYGPKVDIWSLGIIGLEMVEGEAPYQREARLRVRCSLNPRHHSALLRDFLRCCLQADEDRRCSAQELLQVRKSKGAQSPGS
;
A
#
# COMPACT_ATOMS: atom_id res chain seq x y z
N MET A 1 -13.03 2.23 -1.85
CA MET A 1 -13.19 1.15 -2.85
C MET A 1 -12.04 1.20 -3.84
N ALA A 2 -11.62 0.05 -4.36
CA ALA A 2 -10.57 -0.03 -5.38
C ALA A 2 -11.01 0.68 -6.67
N PRO A 3 -10.08 1.28 -7.45
CA PRO A 3 -10.41 2.04 -8.65
C PRO A 3 -11.26 1.27 -9.67
N GLU A 4 -10.93 0.00 -9.90
CA GLU A 4 -11.62 -0.90 -10.81
C GLU A 4 -13.06 -1.17 -10.37
N VAL A 5 -13.30 -1.32 -9.07
CA VAL A 5 -14.66 -1.50 -8.51
C VAL A 5 -15.50 -0.24 -8.70
N VAL A 6 -14.91 0.94 -8.53
CA VAL A 6 -15.60 2.22 -8.76
C VAL A 6 -15.95 2.40 -10.25
N ARG A 7 -15.11 1.91 -11.15
CA ARG A 7 -15.35 1.93 -12.60
C ARG A 7 -16.35 0.84 -13.06
N GLY A 8 -16.74 -0.08 -12.20
CA GLY A 8 -17.60 -1.21 -12.56
C GLY A 8 -16.88 -2.26 -13.44
N GLU A 9 -15.55 -2.32 -13.36
CA GLU A 9 -14.73 -3.31 -14.07
C GLU A 9 -14.80 -4.67 -13.36
N ALA A 10 -14.50 -5.75 -14.10
CA ALA A 10 -14.31 -7.05 -13.48
C ALA A 10 -13.15 -6.97 -12.49
N TYR A 11 -13.31 -7.58 -11.31
CA TYR A 11 -12.34 -7.45 -10.24
C TYR A 11 -11.98 -8.80 -9.63
N GLY A 12 -10.72 -8.95 -9.22
CA GLY A 12 -10.21 -10.14 -8.55
C GLY A 12 -9.94 -9.93 -7.06
N PRO A 13 -9.31 -10.92 -6.39
CA PRO A 13 -8.95 -10.84 -4.96
C PRO A 13 -8.02 -9.66 -4.60
N LYS A 14 -7.38 -9.02 -5.58
CA LYS A 14 -6.51 -7.86 -5.37
C LYS A 14 -7.28 -6.60 -4.92
N VAL A 15 -8.62 -6.59 -4.97
CA VAL A 15 -9.42 -5.51 -4.36
C VAL A 15 -9.29 -5.48 -2.83
N ASP A 16 -9.07 -6.63 -2.20
CA ASP A 16 -8.87 -6.71 -0.75
C ASP A 16 -7.51 -6.12 -0.37
N ILE A 17 -6.51 -6.28 -1.23
CA ILE A 17 -5.19 -5.66 -1.07
C ILE A 17 -5.29 -4.14 -1.09
N TRP A 18 -6.12 -3.58 -1.98
CA TRP A 18 -6.38 -2.16 -1.98
C TRP A 18 -7.03 -1.72 -0.67
N SER A 19 -8.07 -2.42 -0.23
CA SER A 19 -8.76 -2.12 1.02
C SER A 19 -7.81 -2.19 2.23
N LEU A 20 -6.91 -3.16 2.27
CA LEU A 20 -5.86 -3.26 3.28
C LEU A 20 -4.92 -2.06 3.26
N GLY A 21 -4.55 -1.56 2.07
CA GLY A 21 -3.76 -0.34 1.93
C GLY A 21 -4.46 0.90 2.47
N ILE A 22 -5.78 1.00 2.28
CA ILE A 22 -6.59 2.10 2.80
C ILE A 22 -6.62 2.06 4.33
N ILE A 23 -6.93 0.90 4.93
CA ILE A 23 -6.92 0.72 6.39
C ILE A 23 -5.51 0.99 6.94
N GLY A 24 -4.47 0.54 6.24
CA GLY A 24 -3.08 0.84 6.58
C GLY A 24 -2.79 2.33 6.64
N LEU A 25 -3.28 3.10 5.67
CA LEU A 25 -3.17 4.55 5.65
C LEU A 25 -3.98 5.20 6.78
N GLU A 26 -5.19 4.72 7.05
CA GLU A 26 -6.04 5.19 8.14
C GLU A 26 -5.37 5.00 9.51
N MET A 27 -4.74 3.86 9.75
CA MET A 27 -3.99 3.60 10.98
C MET A 27 -2.79 4.53 11.16
N VAL A 28 -2.21 5.01 10.05
CA VAL A 28 -1.04 5.91 10.06
C VAL A 28 -1.47 7.36 10.27
N GLU A 29 -2.57 7.78 9.65
CA GLU A 29 -3.06 9.16 9.68
C GLU A 29 -4.03 9.41 10.84
N GLY A 30 -4.63 8.37 11.42
CA GLY A 30 -5.60 8.45 12.51
C GLY A 30 -7.02 8.83 12.07
N GLU A 31 -7.25 9.05 10.78
CA GLU A 31 -8.55 9.42 10.22
C GLU A 31 -8.79 8.77 8.85
N ALA A 32 -10.06 8.55 8.51
CA ALA A 32 -10.49 7.99 7.23
C ALA A 32 -10.18 8.96 6.07
N PRO A 33 -9.62 8.50 4.94
CA PRO A 33 -9.39 9.36 3.79
C PRO A 33 -10.72 9.69 3.10
N TYR A 34 -11.31 10.83 3.43
CA TYR A 34 -12.52 11.33 2.76
C TYR A 34 -12.24 11.54 1.25
N GLN A 35 -13.17 11.08 0.40
CA GLN A 35 -12.99 10.60 -0.98
C GLN A 35 -12.49 11.56 -2.10
N ARG A 36 -11.80 12.66 -1.81
CA ARG A 36 -11.14 13.48 -2.86
C ARG A 36 -9.65 13.73 -2.62
N GLU A 37 -9.25 13.74 -1.34
CA GLU A 37 -7.88 14.00 -0.92
C GLU A 37 -7.04 12.73 -0.82
N ALA A 38 -7.65 11.54 -0.82
CA ALA A 38 -6.97 10.26 -0.66
C ALA A 38 -5.74 10.07 -1.57
N ARG A 39 -5.82 10.42 -2.86
CA ARG A 39 -4.66 10.30 -3.78
C ARG A 39 -3.54 11.28 -3.44
N LEU A 40 -3.88 12.49 -3.00
CA LEU A 40 -2.91 13.52 -2.62
C LEU A 40 -2.31 13.21 -1.24
N ARG A 41 -3.12 12.74 -0.29
CA ARG A 41 -2.70 12.26 1.04
C ARG A 41 -1.78 11.05 0.95
N VAL A 42 -2.09 10.04 0.15
CA VAL A 42 -1.16 8.90 -0.06
C VAL A 42 0.22 9.38 -0.50
N ARG A 43 0.30 10.41 -1.34
CA ARG A 43 1.57 10.98 -1.78
C ARG A 43 2.28 11.80 -0.70
N CYS A 44 1.52 12.52 0.13
CA CYS A 44 2.03 13.35 1.23
C CYS A 44 2.40 12.53 2.49
N SER A 45 1.69 11.45 2.77
CA SER A 45 1.80 10.67 4.01
C SER A 45 2.83 9.55 3.92
N LEU A 46 3.48 9.37 2.77
CA LEU A 46 4.67 8.54 2.64
C LEU A 46 5.96 9.34 2.90
N ASN A 47 5.87 10.37 3.75
CA ASN A 47 6.99 11.21 4.14
C ASN A 47 8.12 10.34 4.72
N PRO A 48 9.33 10.32 4.11
CA PRO A 48 10.42 9.45 4.55
C PRO A 48 10.88 9.67 5.99
N ARG A 49 10.56 10.85 6.56
CA ARG A 49 10.98 11.27 7.89
C ARG A 49 10.10 10.73 9.01
N HIS A 50 8.84 10.37 8.71
CA HIS A 50 7.85 9.98 9.72
C HIS A 50 7.46 8.50 9.64
N HIS A 51 7.79 7.82 8.54
CA HIS A 51 7.38 6.43 8.29
C HIS A 51 8.55 5.56 7.87
N SER A 52 8.59 4.34 8.42
CA SER A 52 9.62 3.37 8.08
C SER A 52 9.61 3.05 6.58
N ALA A 53 10.78 2.71 6.02
CA ALA A 53 10.87 2.27 4.63
C ALA A 53 9.92 1.09 4.36
N LEU A 54 9.81 0.17 5.32
CA LEU A 54 8.93 -0.99 5.26
C LEU A 54 7.46 -0.59 5.10
N LEU A 55 6.96 0.31 5.94
CA LEU A 55 5.57 0.79 5.88
C LEU A 55 5.30 1.48 4.54
N ARG A 56 6.27 2.28 4.06
CA ARG A 56 6.13 2.97 2.78
C ARG A 56 6.09 2.01 1.60
N ASP A 57 6.92 0.99 1.61
CA ASP A 57 6.95 -0.02 0.56
C ASP A 57 5.69 -0.90 0.59
N PHE A 58 5.21 -1.24 1.79
CA PHE A 58 3.94 -1.94 1.98
C PHE A 58 2.76 -1.14 1.41
N LEU A 59 2.60 0.13 1.81
CA LEU A 59 1.52 0.99 1.32
C LEU A 59 1.62 1.23 -0.19
N ARG A 60 2.83 1.38 -0.74
CA ARG A 60 3.05 1.51 -2.19
C ARG A 60 2.60 0.25 -2.95
N CYS A 61 2.89 -0.93 -2.41
CA CYS A 61 2.45 -2.20 -2.99
C CYS A 61 0.91 -2.33 -2.98
N CYS A 62 0.26 -1.93 -1.87
CA CYS A 62 -1.18 -2.05 -1.70
C CYS A 62 -1.98 -1.03 -2.52
N LEU A 63 -1.54 0.22 -2.53
CA LEU A 63 -2.28 1.36 -3.11
C LEU A 63 -1.91 1.63 -4.56
N GLN A 64 -1.62 0.57 -5.32
CA GLN A 64 -1.38 0.67 -6.75
C GLN A 64 -2.69 0.68 -7.51
N ALA A 65 -2.91 1.73 -8.33
CA ALA A 65 -4.16 1.94 -9.04
C ALA A 65 -4.37 0.95 -10.20
N ASP A 66 -3.26 0.46 -10.76
CA ASP A 66 -3.21 -0.62 -11.73
C ASP A 66 -3.21 -1.96 -10.98
N GLU A 67 -4.24 -2.79 -11.19
CA GLU A 67 -4.40 -4.10 -10.52
C GLU A 67 -3.24 -5.05 -10.85
N ASP A 68 -2.71 -5.02 -12.08
CA ASP A 68 -1.64 -5.92 -12.52
C ASP A 68 -0.34 -5.61 -11.78
N ARG A 69 -0.09 -4.33 -11.52
CA ARG A 69 1.07 -3.85 -10.76
C ARG A 69 0.87 -3.91 -9.25
N ARG A 70 -0.35 -4.16 -8.77
CA ARG A 70 -0.66 -4.28 -7.34
C ARG A 70 -0.15 -5.61 -6.82
N CYS A 71 0.56 -5.58 -5.70
CA CYS A 71 1.15 -6.78 -5.11
C CYS A 71 0.05 -7.75 -4.66
N SER A 72 0.29 -9.04 -4.79
CA SER A 72 -0.55 -10.09 -4.21
C SER A 72 -0.34 -10.21 -2.70
N ALA A 73 -1.24 -10.91 -2.02
CA ALA A 73 -1.09 -11.22 -0.59
C ALA A 73 0.24 -11.93 -0.29
N GLN A 74 0.67 -12.84 -1.16
CA GLN A 74 1.92 -13.58 -0.99
C GLN A 74 3.16 -12.68 -1.14
N GLU A 75 3.14 -11.75 -2.10
CA GLU A 75 4.23 -10.78 -2.30
C GLU A 75 4.31 -9.77 -1.14
N LEU A 76 3.16 -9.35 -0.60
CA LEU A 76 3.10 -8.46 0.56
C LEU A 76 3.79 -9.05 1.79
N LEU A 77 3.65 -10.36 2.02
CA LEU A 77 4.37 -11.06 3.09
C LEU A 77 5.90 -11.02 2.90
N GLN A 78 6.37 -10.85 1.66
CA GLN A 78 7.80 -10.75 1.34
C GLN A 78 8.34 -9.31 1.34
N VAL A 79 7.51 -8.27 1.56
CA VAL A 79 7.96 -6.86 1.61
C VAL A 79 9.01 -6.62 2.72
N ARG A 80 9.09 -7.52 3.72
CA ARG A 80 10.19 -7.54 4.73
C ARG A 80 11.56 -7.93 4.17
N LYS A 81 11.64 -8.58 3.01
CA LYS A 81 12.88 -9.18 2.46
C LYS A 81 13.60 -8.31 1.45
N SER A 82 13.09 -7.13 1.09
CA SER A 82 13.80 -6.19 0.23
C SER A 82 14.97 -5.53 0.98
N LYS A 83 16.14 -6.17 0.87
CA LYS A 83 17.51 -5.64 0.97
C LYS A 83 17.76 -4.58 2.06
N GLY A 84 18.09 -5.05 3.26
CA GLY A 84 18.65 -4.22 4.33
C GLY A 84 19.38 -4.95 5.45
N ALA A 85 19.47 -6.28 5.41
CA ALA A 85 20.33 -7.06 6.31
C ALA A 85 21.30 -7.88 5.46
N GLN A 86 22.40 -7.26 5.05
CA GLN A 86 23.64 -8.03 4.92
C GLN A 86 23.92 -8.58 6.32
N SER A 87 23.74 -9.88 6.49
CA SER A 87 24.41 -10.60 7.57
C SER A 87 25.90 -10.28 7.46
N PRO A 88 26.58 -9.81 8.53
CA PRO A 88 28.02 -9.91 8.55
C PRO A 88 28.32 -11.41 8.70
N GLY A 89 28.58 -12.06 7.58
CA GLY A 89 29.29 -13.33 7.57
C GLY A 89 30.78 -13.01 7.69
N SER A 90 31.31 -13.22 8.89
CA SER A 90 32.66 -13.72 9.18
C SER A 90 32.85 -13.83 10.68
#